data_AF-A0A1G2I4N6-F1
#
_entry.id   AF-A0A1G2I4N6-F1
#
_cell.length_a   1.000
_cell.length_b   1.000
_cell.length_c   1.000
_cell.angle_alpha   90.00
_cell.angle_beta   90.00
_cell.angle_gamma   90.00
#
_symmetry.space_group_name_H-M   'P 1'
#
loop_
_entity.id
_entity.type
_entity.pdbx_description
1 polymer ?
#
loop_
_entity_poly.entity_id
_entity_poly.type
_entity_poly.pdbx_seq_one_letter_code
_entity_poly.pdbx_strand_id
1 'polypeptide(L)'
;MNKKIAYIVSAALLTLPLVTLADIDPGPAPSPNPGLAVVDIINKVLNFIWPIFVGFAVIMFVVAGFLFLTAAGEATKVASARQAILWGIIGVVVGILAFSIPFIVRNTLNIG
;
A
#
# COMPACT_ATOMS: atom_id res chain seq x y z
N MET A 1 -27.29 9.76 4.24
CA MET A 1 -25.95 9.84 3.63
C MET A 1 -25.64 11.30 3.37
N ASN A 2 -24.66 11.88 4.06
CA ASN A 2 -24.37 13.31 3.91
C ASN A 2 -23.78 13.57 2.52
N LYS A 3 -24.42 14.44 1.73
CA LYS A 3 -24.02 14.75 0.34
C LYS A 3 -22.55 15.15 0.22
N LYS A 4 -21.99 15.77 1.26
CA LYS A 4 -20.57 16.15 1.36
C LYS A 4 -19.61 14.96 1.31
N ILE A 5 -19.97 13.83 1.92
CA ILE A 5 -19.15 12.61 1.92
C ILE A 5 -19.13 12.01 0.52
N ALA A 6 -20.27 12.01 -0.18
CA ALA A 6 -20.35 11.54 -1.56
C ALA A 6 -19.44 12.34 -2.50
N TYR A 7 -19.37 13.67 -2.33
CA TYR A 7 -18.51 14.54 -3.15
C TYR A 7 -17.02 14.32 -2.88
N ILE A 8 -16.60 14.13 -1.63
CA ILE A 8 -15.20 13.85 -1.29
C ILE A 8 -14.77 12.50 -1.86
N VAL A 9 -15.64 11.49 -1.77
CA VAL A 9 -15.37 10.15 -2.33
C VAL A 9 -15.29 10.20 -3.85
N SER A 10 -16.21 10.92 -4.52
CA SER A 10 -16.15 11.06 -5.98
C SER A 10 -14.94 11.86 -6.45
N ALA A 11 -14.56 12.93 -5.73
CA ALA A 11 -13.37 13.71 -6.05
C ALA A 11 -12.09 12.88 -5.88
N ALA A 12 -12.00 12.07 -4.82
CA ALA A 12 -10.88 11.14 -4.63
C ALA A 12 -10.86 10.06 -5.72
N LEU A 13 -12.00 9.49 -6.09
CA LEU A 13 -12.08 8.48 -7.16
C LEU A 13 -11.64 9.02 -8.52
N LEU A 14 -11.93 10.29 -8.81
CA LEU A 14 -11.54 10.94 -10.06
C LEU A 14 -10.07 11.38 -10.10
N THR A 15 -9.40 11.51 -8.94
CA THR A 15 -7.97 11.78 -8.89
C THR A 15 -7.12 10.51 -8.96
N LEU A 16 -7.65 9.34 -8.60
CA LEU A 16 -6.93 8.06 -8.71
C LEU A 16 -6.29 7.83 -10.10
N PRO A 17 -6.97 8.07 -11.24
CA PRO A 17 -6.37 7.87 -12.56
C PRO A 17 -5.25 8.89 -12.85
N LEU A 18 -5.35 10.10 -12.31
CA LEU A 18 -4.35 11.15 -12.51
C LEU A 18 -3.03 10.82 -11.78
N VAL A 19 -3.09 10.16 -10.62
CA VAL A 19 -1.89 9.72 -9.90
C VAL A 19 -1.18 8.57 -10.65
N THR A 20 -1.93 7.68 -11.30
CA THR A 20 -1.33 6.62 -12.14
C THR A 20 -0.68 7.14 -13.42
N LEU A 21 -1.11 8.30 -13.92
CA LEU A 21 -0.52 8.93 -15.10
C LEU A 21 0.76 9.73 -14.77
N ALA A 22 0.98 10.11 -13.51
CA ALA A 22 2.18 10.83 -13.08
C ALA A 22 3.35 9.90 -12.69
N ASP A 23 3.08 8.62 -12.41
CA ASP A 23 4.09 7.60 -12.11
C ASP A 23 4.43 6.74 -13.34
N ILE A 24 4.62 7.39 -14.51
CA ILE A 24 5.36 6.75 -15.61
C ILE A 24 6.84 6.96 -15.31
N ASP A 25 7.38 6.24 -14.33
CA ASP A 25 8.79 5.88 -14.35
C ASP A 25 8.88 4.72 -15.35
N PRO A 26 9.36 4.95 -16.60
CA PRO A 26 9.62 3.85 -17.50
C PRO A 26 10.75 3.08 -16.82
N GLY A 27 10.37 2.03 -16.07
CA GLY A 27 11.31 1.20 -15.35
C GLY A 27 12.48 0.81 -16.26
N PRO A 28 13.65 0.50 -15.69
CA PRO A 28 14.92 0.43 -16.40
C PRO A 28 14.78 -0.25 -17.77
N ALA A 29 15.31 0.38 -18.82
CA ALA A 29 15.23 -0.15 -20.18
C ALA A 29 15.62 -1.64 -20.20
N PRO A 30 14.86 -2.49 -20.92
CA PRO A 30 15.13 -3.92 -20.94
C PRO A 30 16.57 -4.13 -21.40
N SER A 31 17.37 -4.61 -20.46
CA SER A 31 18.79 -4.82 -20.69
C SER A 31 18.99 -6.15 -21.42
N PRO A 32 20.00 -6.29 -22.29
CA PRO A 32 20.18 -7.48 -23.12
C PRO A 32 20.51 -8.78 -22.36
N ASN A 33 20.61 -8.71 -21.03
CA ASN A 33 21.04 -9.81 -20.18
C ASN A 33 19.83 -10.56 -19.56
N PRO A 34 19.69 -11.88 -19.77
CA PRO A 34 18.57 -12.67 -19.25
C PRO A 34 18.34 -12.57 -17.73
N GLY A 35 19.40 -12.34 -16.94
CA GLY A 35 19.30 -12.19 -15.48
C GLY A 35 18.62 -10.89 -15.03
N LEU A 36 18.70 -9.83 -15.84
CA LEU A 36 18.04 -8.56 -15.57
C LEU A 36 16.55 -8.59 -15.96
N ALA A 37 16.18 -9.37 -16.98
CA ALA A 37 14.79 -9.50 -17.42
C ALA A 37 13.84 -10.04 -16.33
N VAL A 38 14.30 -10.98 -15.51
CA VAL A 38 13.51 -11.51 -14.38
C VAL A 38 13.28 -10.42 -13.32
N VAL A 39 14.30 -9.61 -13.04
CA VAL A 39 14.21 -8.50 -12.09
C VAL A 39 13.32 -7.37 -12.62
N ASP A 40 13.34 -7.11 -13.92
CA ASP A 40 12.46 -6.11 -14.54
C ASP A 40 10.99 -6.52 -14.47
N ILE A 41 10.68 -7.81 -14.68
CA ILE A 41 9.33 -8.34 -14.51
C ILE A 41 8.88 -8.21 -13.05
N ILE A 42 9.75 -8.59 -12.10
CA ILE A 42 9.46 -8.46 -10.66
C ILE A 42 9.23 -6.99 -10.29
N ASN A 43 10.11 -6.08 -10.73
CA ASN A 43 9.96 -4.64 -10.45
C ASN A 43 8.67 -4.08 -11.05
N LYS A 44 8.27 -4.47 -12.26
CA LYS A 44 6.98 -4.06 -12.86
C LYS A 44 5.78 -4.55 -12.06
N VAL A 45 5.80 -5.81 -11.64
CA VAL A 45 4.72 -6.37 -10.81
C VAL A 45 4.66 -5.67 -9.46
N LEU A 46 5.81 -5.42 -8.84
CA LEU A 46 5.91 -4.71 -7.56
C LEU A 46 5.43 -3.26 -7.68
N ASN A 47 5.88 -2.51 -8.69
CA ASN A 47 5.43 -1.13 -8.91
C ASN A 47 3.93 -1.03 -9.20
N PHE A 48 3.31 -2.07 -9.78
CA PHE A 48 1.86 -2.12 -9.96
C PHE A 48 1.11 -2.43 -8.65
N ILE A 49 1.60 -3.39 -7.85
CA ILE A 49 0.89 -3.86 -6.65
C ILE A 49 1.14 -2.97 -5.43
N TRP A 50 2.31 -2.32 -5.35
CA TRP A 50 2.72 -1.47 -4.24
C TRP A 50 1.77 -0.29 -3.98
N PRO A 51 1.38 0.54 -4.97
CA PRO A 51 0.45 1.64 -4.74
C PRO A 51 -0.94 1.15 -4.30
N ILE A 52 -1.39 -0.01 -4.78
CA ILE A 52 -2.66 -0.62 -4.34
C ILE A 52 -2.56 -1.05 -2.88
N PHE A 53 -1.46 -1.72 -2.49
CA PHE A 53 -1.21 -2.14 -1.12
C PHE A 53 -1.14 -0.94 -0.17
N VAL A 54 -0.35 0.08 -0.51
CA VAL A 54 -0.22 1.30 0.29
C VAL A 54 -1.54 2.05 0.38
N GLY A 55 -2.29 2.16 -0.72
CA GLY A 55 -3.61 2.77 -0.73
C GLY A 55 -4.60 2.05 0.19
N PHE A 56 -4.62 0.72 0.14
CA PHE A 56 -5.45 -0.10 1.03
C PHE A 56 -5.02 0.04 2.50
N ALA A 57 -3.71 0.07 2.77
CA ALA A 57 -3.18 0.25 4.12
C ALA A 57 -3.63 1.60 4.71
N VAL A 58 -3.56 2.69 3.94
CA VAL A 58 -4.00 4.02 4.39
C VAL A 58 -5.49 4.02 4.74
N ILE A 59 -6.35 3.41 3.91
CA ILE A 59 -7.79 3.32 4.18
C ILE A 59 -8.05 2.55 5.49
N MET A 60 -7.38 1.42 5.68
CA MET A 60 -7.50 0.61 6.90
C MET A 60 -7.07 1.38 8.15
N PHE A 61 -5.99 2.17 8.05
CA PHE A 61 -5.54 3.04 9.15
C PHE A 61 -6.56 4.12 9.51
N VAL A 62 -7.17 4.75 8.51
CA VAL A 62 -8.21 5.75 8.72
C VAL A 62 -9.43 5.13 9.42
N VAL A 63 -9.88 3.96 8.97
CA VAL A 63 -11.01 3.24 9.59
C VAL A 63 -10.68 2.83 11.02
N ALA A 64 -9.48 2.33 11.28
CA ALA A 64 -9.03 1.99 12.64
C ALA A 64 -9.02 3.22 13.56
N GLY A 65 -8.59 4.38 13.05
CA GLY A 65 -8.63 5.65 13.79
C GLY A 65 -10.05 6.08 14.16
N PHE A 66 -11.01 5.99 13.23
CA PHE A 66 -12.41 6.29 13.51
C PHE A 66 -13.04 5.31 14.49
N LEU A 67 -12.71 4.02 14.40
CA LEU A 67 -13.20 2.99 15.31
C LEU A 67 -12.71 3.26 16.74
N PHE A 68 -11.46 3.72 16.88
CA PHE A 68 -10.89 4.07 18.19
C PHE A 68 -11.55 5.32 18.79
N LEU A 69 -11.76 6.36 17.99
CA LEU A 69 -12.38 7.60 18.44
C LEU A 69 -13.86 7.42 18.83
N THR A 70 -14.59 6.54 18.14
CA THR A 70 -16.02 6.29 18.38
C THR A 70 -16.31 5.29 19.50
N ALA A 71 -15.30 4.60 20.03
CA ALA A 71 -15.48 3.55 21.05
C ALA A 71 -15.99 4.07 22.41
N ALA A 72 -15.91 5.38 22.70
CA ALA A 72 -16.58 6.11 23.79
C ALA A 72 -16.63 5.44 25.18
N GLY A 73 -15.71 4.52 25.49
CA GLY A 73 -15.65 3.80 26.77
C GLY A 73 -16.51 2.53 26.87
N GLU A 74 -17.21 2.11 25.80
CA GLU A 74 -17.94 0.84 25.82
C GLU A 74 -16.95 -0.34 25.71
N ALA A 75 -16.90 -1.22 26.71
CA ALA A 75 -15.88 -2.28 26.82
C ALA A 75 -15.73 -3.13 25.55
N THR A 76 -16.84 -3.47 24.90
CA THR A 76 -16.87 -4.25 23.65
C THR A 76 -16.23 -3.50 22.47
N LYS A 77 -16.47 -2.19 22.36
CA LYS A 77 -15.91 -1.34 21.28
C LYS A 77 -14.45 -1.00 21.53
N VAL A 78 -14.04 -0.87 22.78
CA VAL A 78 -12.64 -0.68 23.16
C VAL A 78 -11.83 -1.93 22.84
N ALA A 79 -12.37 -3.13 23.09
CA ALA A 79 -11.71 -4.38 22.73
C ALA A 79 -11.53 -4.51 21.21
N SER A 80 -12.56 -4.23 20.42
CA SER A 80 -12.45 -4.27 18.96
C SER A 80 -11.53 -3.19 18.40
N ALA A 81 -11.53 -1.98 18.97
CA ALA A 81 -10.60 -0.91 18.58
C ALA A 81 -9.13 -1.26 18.87
N ARG A 82 -8.84 -1.89 20.01
CA ARG A 82 -7.48 -2.40 20.32
C ARG A 82 -7.04 -3.45 19.31
N GLN A 83 -7.93 -4.36 18.94
CA GLN A 83 -7.62 -5.38 17.94
C GLN A 83 -7.40 -4.78 16.55
N ALA A 84 -8.20 -3.78 16.16
CA ALA A 84 -7.99 -3.05 14.91
C ALA A 84 -6.64 -2.32 14.87
N ILE A 85 -6.21 -1.72 15.98
CA ILE A 85 -4.88 -1.09 16.10
C ILE A 85 -3.77 -2.14 15.98
N LEU A 86 -3.90 -3.28 16.66
CA LEU A 86 -2.92 -4.37 16.56
C LEU A 86 -2.76 -4.85 15.12
N TRP A 87 -3.87 -5.08 14.41
CA TRP A 87 -3.84 -5.45 12.99
C TRP A 87 -3.23 -4.35 12.11
N GLY A 88 -3.48 -3.08 12.41
CA GLY A 88 -2.82 -1.96 11.73
C GLY A 88 -1.29 -1.97 11.93
N ILE A 89 -0.82 -2.16 13.17
CA ILE A 89 0.60 -2.25 13.50
C ILE A 89 1.24 -3.44 12.77
N ILE A 90 0.60 -4.61 12.80
CA ILE A 90 1.08 -5.82 12.10
C ILE A 90 1.21 -5.54 10.60
N GLY A 91 0.24 -4.83 9.99
CA GLY A 91 0.29 -4.45 8.58
C GLY A 91 1.50 -3.58 8.23
N VAL A 92 1.85 -2.61 9.09
CA VAL A 92 3.05 -1.77 8.90
C VAL A 92 4.32 -2.58 9.01
N VAL A 93 4.41 -3.45 10.03
CA VAL A 93 5.59 -4.31 10.23
C VAL A 93 5.80 -5.22 9.02
N VAL A 94 4.73 -5.85 8.52
CA VAL A 94 4.80 -6.70 7.31
C VAL A 94 5.19 -5.88 6.08
N GLY A 95 4.66 -4.67 5.93
CA GLY A 95 5.02 -3.77 4.82
C GLY A 95 6.51 -3.40 4.81
N ILE A 96 7.08 -3.12 5.98
CA ILE A 96 8.52 -2.83 6.12
C ILE A 96 9.36 -4.06 5.78
N LEU A 97 8.95 -5.26 6.23
CA LEU A 97 9.64 -6.51 5.90
C LEU A 97 9.58 -6.82 4.40
N ALA A 98 8.44 -6.59 3.76
CA ALA A 98 8.27 -6.79 2.33
C ALA A 98 9.21 -5.92 1.49
N PHE A 99 9.57 -4.73 1.99
CA PHE A 99 10.52 -3.82 1.33
C PHE A 99 11.93 -4.42 1.17
N SER A 100 12.28 -5.45 1.95
CA SER A 100 13.59 -6.10 1.87
C SER A 100 13.70 -7.13 0.76
N ILE A 101 12.57 -7.66 0.27
CA ILE A 101 12.54 -8.73 -0.75
C ILE A 101 13.21 -8.30 -2.08
N PRO A 102 12.90 -7.12 -2.66
CA PRO A 102 13.49 -6.68 -3.92
C PRO A 102 15.01 -6.51 -3.83
N PHE A 103 15.50 -6.08 -2.65
CA PHE A 103 16.93 -5.92 -2.38
C PHE A 103 17.66 -7.28 -2.39
N ILE A 104 17.09 -8.28 -1.71
CA ILE A 104 17.67 -9.63 -1.65
C ILE A 104 17.69 -10.27 -3.04
N VAL A 105 16.63 -10.11 -3.84
CA VAL A 105 16.57 -10.64 -5.20
C VAL A 105 17.68 -10.06 -6.09
N ARG A 106 17.90 -8.75 -6.06
CA ARG A 106 18.98 -8.09 -6.81
C ARG A 106 20.37 -8.60 -6.40
N ASN A 107 20.59 -8.74 -5.09
CA ASN A 107 21.87 -9.21 -4.55
C ASN A 107 22.13 -10.71 -4.84
N THR A 108 21.09 -11.53 -4.86
CA THR A 108 21.20 -12.99 -5.13
C THR A 108 21.49 -13.26 -6.61
N LEU A 109 20.97 -12.42 -7.49
CA LEU A 109 21.18 -12.54 -8.94
C LEU A 109 22.49 -11.88 -9.42
N ASN A 110 23.31 -11.34 -8.51
CA ASN A 110 24.59 -10.65 -8.79
C ASN A 110 24.48 -9.60 -9.91
N ILE A 111 23.36 -8.89 -9.93
CA ILE A 111 23.07 -7.77 -10.82
C ILE A 111 23.16 -6.51 -9.98
N GLY A 112 24.42 -6.13 -9.72
CA GLY A 112 24.82 -4.85 -9.17
C GLY A 112 25.48 -4.00 -10.25
#